data_AF-A0A377RW24-F1
#
_entry.id   AF-A0A377RW24-F1
#
_cell.length_a   1.000
_cell.length_b   1.000
_cell.length_c   1.000
_cell.angle_alpha   90.00
_cell.angle_beta   90.00
_cell.angle_gamma   90.00
#
_symmetry.space_group_name_H-M   'P 1'
#
loop_
_entity.id
_entity.type
_entity.pdbx_description
1 polymer ?
#
loop_
_entity_poly.entity_id
_entity_poly.type
_entity_poly.pdbx_seq_one_letter_code
_entity_poly.pdbx_strand_id
1 'polypeptide(L)' 'MSAKQNLEIIKISNALAQGKSVSVGLIASVLNNANKPNNK' A
#
# COMPACT_ATOMS: atom_id res chain seq x y z
N MET A 1 0.97 11.59 1.16
CA MET A 1 1.38 10.18 0.95
C MET A 1 2.80 10.04 1.47
N SER A 2 3.04 9.15 2.43
CA SER A 2 4.38 9.00 3.03
C SER A 2 5.31 8.16 2.12
N ALA A 3 6.63 8.36 2.22
CA ALA A 3 7.60 7.55 1.49
C ALA A 3 7.44 6.03 1.78
N LYS A 4 7.02 5.68 3.01
CA LYS A 4 6.71 4.31 3.40
C LYS A 4 5.53 3.72 2.62
N GLN A 5 4.42 4.47 2.50
CA GLN A 5 3.26 4.04 1.71
C GLN A 5 3.61 3.86 0.24
N ASN A 6 4.39 4.79 -0.34
CA ASN A 6 4.79 4.70 -1.74
C ASN A 6 5.58 3.42 -2.01
N LEU A 7 6.46 3.02 -1.09
CA LEU A 7 7.20 1.77 -1.19
C LEU A 7 6.28 0.53 -1.10
N GLU A 8 5.30 0.54 -0.20
CA GLU A 8 4.31 -0.54 -0.09
C GLU A 8 3.44 -0.67 -1.35
N ILE A 9 3.03 0.45 -1.95
CA ILE A 9 2.29 0.49 -3.22
C ILE A 9 3.12 -0.11 -4.35
N ILE A 10 4.40 0.28 -4.49
CA ILE A 10 5.29 -0.28 -5.52
C ILE A 10 5.42 -1.81 -5.36
N LYS A 11 5.55 -2.31 -4.13
CA LYS A 11 5.61 -3.75 -3.87
C LYS A 11 4.33 -4.48 -4.29
N ILE A 12 3.17 -3.90 -4.00
CA ILE A 12 1.86 -4.43 -4.43
C ILE A 12 1.80 -4.47 -5.97
N SER A 13 2.10 -3.35 -6.64
CA SER A 13 2.08 -3.26 -8.10
C SER A 13 2.99 -4.29 -8.76
N ASN A 14 4.20 -4.49 -8.22
CA ASN A 14 5.15 -5.48 -8.74
C ASN A 14 4.65 -6.91 -8.55
N ALA A 15 4.05 -7.24 -7.41
CA ALA A 15 3.47 -8.56 -7.17
C ALA A 15 2.32 -8.85 -8.14
N LEU A 16 1.44 -7.88 -8.36
CA LEU A 16 0.33 -7.99 -9.30
C LEU A 16 0.81 -8.14 -10.75
N ALA A 17 1.83 -7.38 -11.16
CA ALA A 17 2.42 -7.49 -12.49
C ALA A 17 3.08 -8.87 -12.73
N GLN A 18 3.52 -9.55 -11.67
CA GLN A 18 4.05 -10.92 -11.72
C GLN A 18 2.96 -12.00 -11.65
N GLY A 19 1.67 -11.62 -11.62
CA GLY A 19 0.55 -12.56 -11.47
C GLY A 19 0.45 -13.18 -10.07
N LYS A 20 1.12 -12.61 -9.06
CA LYS A 20 1.08 -13.10 -7.69
C LYS A 20 -0.11 -12.52 -6.95
N SER A 21 -0.70 -13.32 -6.06
CA SER A 21 -1.71 -12.83 -5.15
C SER A 21 -1.10 -11.90 -4.10
N VAL A 22 -1.87 -10.88 -3.71
CA VAL A 22 -1.48 -9.92 -2.69
C VAL A 22 -2.38 -10.13 -1.48
N SER A 23 -1.80 -10.14 -0.29
CA SER A 23 -2.58 -10.34 0.93
C SER A 23 -3.45 -9.12 1.24
N VAL A 24 -4.67 -9.38 1.72
CA VAL A 24 -5.60 -8.34 2.16
C VAL A 24 -4.98 -7.45 3.25
N GLY A 25 -4.14 -8.01 4.13
CA GLY A 25 -3.43 -7.25 5.15
C GLY A 25 -2.45 -6.21 4.58
N LEU A 26 -1.77 -6.51 3.46
CA LEU A 26 -0.86 -5.56 2.81
C LEU A 26 -1.64 -4.42 2.14
N ILE A 27 -2.78 -4.73 1.52
CA ILE A 27 -3.68 -3.74 0.92
C ILE A 27 -4.27 -2.83 2.02
N ALA A 28 -4.71 -3.41 3.13
CA ALA A 28 -5.25 -2.68 4.27
C ALA A 28 -4.19 -1.78 4.94
N SER A 29 -2.93 -2.20 5.01
CA SER A 29 -1.81 -1.36 5.51
C SER A 29 -1.63 -0.08 4.69
N VAL A 30 -1.71 -0.19 3.36
CA VAL A 30 -1.62 0.96 2.46
C VAL A 30 -2.83 1.89 2.60
N LEU A 31 -4.04 1.32 2.63
CA LEU A 31 -5.30 2.07 2.75
C LEU A 31 -5.47 2.75 4.11
N ASN A 32 -5.10 2.10 5.21
CA ASN A 32 -5.21 2.68 6.56
C ASN A 32 -4.32 3.91 6.75
N ASN A 33 -3.17 3.98 6.06
CA ASN A 33 -2.35 5.18 6.08
C ASN A 33 -2.90 6.29 5.17
N ALA A 34 -3.82 5.99 4.25
CA ALA A 34 -4.48 7.00 3.40
C ALA A 34 -5.65 7.70 4.14
N ASN A 35 -6.29 7.00 5.09
CA ASN A 35 -7.40 7.51 5.89
C ASN A 35 -7.00 8.18 7.19
N LYS A 36 -5.69 8.28 7.52
CA LYS A 36 -5.29 9.15 8.62
C LYS A 36 -5.65 10.58 8.24
N PRO A 37 -6.44 11.30 9.05
CA PRO A 37 -6.61 12.73 8.85
C PRO A 37 -5.21 13.31 8.81
N ASN A 38 -4.89 13.97 7.70
CA ASN A 38 -3.66 14.73 7.61
C ASN A 38 -3.85 15.90 8.57
N ASN A 39 -3.54 15.68 9.86
CA ASN A 39 -3.58 16.70 10.89
C ASN A 39 -2.46 17.68 10.54
N LYS A 40 -2.81 18.65 9.69
CA LYS A 40 -1.91 19.65 9.13
C LYS A 40 -1.81 20.82 10.09
#